data_AF-A0A1Y1WZR3-F1
#
_entry.id   AF-A0A1Y1WZR3-F1
#
_cell.length_a   1.000
_cell.length_b   1.000
_cell.length_c   1.000
_cell.angle_alpha   90.00
_cell.angle_beta   90.00
_cell.angle_gamma   90.00
#
_symmetry.space_group_name_H-M   'P 1'
#
loop_
_entity.id
_entity.type
_entity.pdbx_description
1 polymer ?
#
loop_
_entity_poly.entity_id
_entity_poly.type
_entity_poly.pdbx_seq_one_letter_code
_entity_poly.pdbx_strand_id
1 'polypeptide(L)'
;MQLPTLFLSLTSLFAAKVLSQAMHNRASLPDDGKKFISFQTDVRSVPEFSPNQTYWEAIGWNNGYLGMQTWAKTRVFLFSLWDNSNGRATVVETCKECVTSRFGNEGTGSHMQYFYPWLDGVDYGFQIDYEEDGDYLIYTAQLRIDDEWMQFGKLRVINDNLNSGLGYFDQFLENPQGLNNGMRVGVWSKQAYKHNGSKYWYPSLGGSVTYTYPGPNGTWGAGFADDKTAIWMSINGPAGYDGYNNKPIQWQWYPYDADNLGIDIVVANQTDRRCGWFGDVMHQCQPGYCCSSYGYCGTTDAYCKGSTKLEYDAPATNRRSQVKKTAKAQ
;
A
#
# COMPACT_ATOMS: atom_id res chain seq x y z
N MET A 1 -29.45 25.73 26.16
CA MET A 1 -30.26 24.80 25.35
C MET A 1 -29.47 24.52 24.07
N GLN A 2 -28.56 23.55 24.12
CA GLN A 2 -27.72 23.16 22.97
C GLN A 2 -28.56 22.28 22.05
N LEU A 3 -28.76 22.70 20.79
CA LEU A 3 -29.23 21.79 19.76
C LEU A 3 -28.13 20.75 19.48
N PRO A 4 -28.47 19.46 19.39
CA PRO A 4 -27.53 18.47 18.91
C PRO A 4 -27.32 18.70 17.41
N THR A 5 -26.09 18.95 17.00
CA THR A 5 -25.64 18.85 15.62
C THR A 5 -25.80 17.39 15.19
N LEU A 6 -26.95 17.09 14.61
CA LEU A 6 -27.22 15.83 13.91
C LEU A 6 -26.29 15.79 12.69
N PHE A 7 -25.13 15.15 12.83
CA PHE A 7 -24.34 14.71 11.67
C PHE A 7 -25.15 13.61 10.98
N LEU A 8 -26.01 14.01 10.05
CA LEU A 8 -26.62 13.09 9.11
C LEU A 8 -25.49 12.48 8.26
N SER A 9 -25.28 11.18 8.46
CA SER A 9 -24.63 10.30 7.50
C SER A 9 -25.41 10.40 6.17
N LEU A 10 -24.95 11.28 5.28
CA LEU A 10 -25.61 11.61 4.03
C LEU A 10 -25.15 10.67 2.90
N THR A 11 -25.27 9.36 3.11
CA THR A 11 -25.42 8.40 2.01
C THR A 11 -26.89 8.20 1.61
N SER A 12 -27.83 8.84 2.31
CA SER A 12 -29.25 8.75 1.98
C SER A 12 -29.66 9.80 0.95
N LEU A 13 -29.39 9.58 -0.34
CA LEU A 13 -30.24 10.04 -1.44
C LEU A 13 -29.68 9.54 -2.78
N PHE A 14 -30.52 8.76 -3.46
CA PHE A 14 -30.38 8.17 -4.81
C PHE A 14 -29.50 6.92 -4.96
N ALA A 15 -30.20 5.81 -5.20
CA ALA A 15 -29.75 4.66 -5.96
C ALA A 15 -29.50 5.04 -7.44
N ALA A 16 -28.55 5.93 -7.69
CA ALA A 16 -27.80 5.90 -8.93
C ALA A 16 -26.70 4.84 -8.73
N LYS A 17 -26.51 3.92 -9.68
CA LYS A 17 -25.27 3.16 -9.76
C LYS A 17 -24.14 4.15 -10.03
N VAL A 18 -23.66 4.79 -8.98
CA VAL A 18 -22.44 5.56 -8.97
C VAL A 18 -21.33 4.55 -9.24
N LEU A 19 -20.77 4.58 -10.44
CA LEU A 19 -19.58 3.80 -10.74
C LEU A 19 -18.42 4.52 -10.06
N SER A 20 -18.01 4.03 -8.89
CA SER A 20 -16.72 4.42 -8.32
C SER A 20 -15.65 4.25 -9.40
N GLN A 21 -14.78 5.24 -9.50
CA GLN A 21 -13.69 5.24 -10.46
C GLN A 21 -12.39 5.09 -9.71
N ALA A 22 -11.69 3.99 -9.95
CA ALA A 22 -10.53 3.60 -9.17
C ALA A 22 -9.42 3.01 -10.05
N MET A 23 -8.20 3.33 -9.65
CA MET A 23 -6.98 2.65 -10.08
C MET A 23 -6.24 2.16 -8.85
N HIS A 24 -5.76 0.93 -8.92
CA HIS A 24 -5.15 0.21 -7.81
C HIS A 24 -3.71 -0.14 -8.15
N ASN A 25 -2.89 -0.20 -7.12
CA ASN A 25 -1.54 -0.69 -7.12
C ASN A 25 -1.40 -1.75 -6.02
N ARG A 26 -1.19 -3.00 -6.40
CA ARG A 26 -0.83 -4.04 -5.46
C ARG A 26 0.68 -4.07 -5.27
N ALA A 27 1.14 -3.78 -4.05
CA ALA A 27 2.57 -3.81 -3.74
C ALA A 27 3.13 -5.21 -3.99
N SER A 28 4.25 -5.28 -4.70
CA SER A 28 4.92 -6.54 -4.95
C SER A 28 5.98 -6.78 -3.90
N LEU A 29 5.70 -7.79 -3.09
CA LEU A 29 6.50 -8.20 -1.97
C LEU A 29 6.97 -9.64 -2.22
N PRO A 30 8.27 -9.94 -2.08
CA PRO A 30 8.73 -11.32 -1.97
C PRO A 30 7.93 -12.09 -0.91
N ASP A 31 7.14 -13.06 -1.37
CA ASP A 31 6.39 -13.95 -0.50
C ASP A 31 7.29 -15.13 -0.10
N ASP A 32 7.74 -15.12 1.15
CA ASP A 32 8.49 -16.21 1.77
C ASP A 32 7.59 -17.09 2.67
N GLY A 33 6.26 -16.94 2.55
CA GLY A 33 5.26 -17.64 3.34
C GLY A 33 5.11 -17.13 4.77
N LYS A 34 5.82 -16.06 5.16
CA LYS A 34 5.68 -15.47 6.50
C LYS A 34 4.58 -14.41 6.54
N LYS A 35 3.92 -14.30 7.68
CA LYS A 35 2.94 -13.24 7.94
C LYS A 35 3.60 -11.86 7.86
N PHE A 36 3.03 -10.95 7.09
CA PHE A 36 3.37 -9.54 7.17
C PHE A 36 2.82 -8.94 8.47
N ILE A 37 3.67 -8.20 9.19
CA ILE A 37 3.35 -7.57 10.47
C ILE A 37 3.44 -6.04 10.42
N SER A 38 4.14 -5.49 9.44
CA SER A 38 4.17 -4.05 9.21
C SER A 38 4.28 -3.73 7.73
N PHE A 39 3.68 -2.61 7.32
CA PHE A 39 3.89 -2.00 6.02
C PHE A 39 3.90 -0.48 6.15
N GLN A 40 4.73 0.18 5.37
CA GLN A 40 4.80 1.62 5.28
C GLN A 40 4.93 2.09 3.84
N THR A 41 4.45 3.30 3.56
CA THR A 41 4.59 3.98 2.27
C THR A 41 4.54 5.50 2.49
N ASP A 42 5.15 6.23 1.57
CA ASP A 42 4.87 7.65 1.40
C ASP A 42 3.80 7.82 0.32
N VAL A 43 2.88 8.77 0.52
CA VAL A 43 1.89 9.16 -0.48
C VAL A 43 1.83 10.68 -0.62
N ARG A 44 1.73 11.12 -1.86
CA ARG A 44 1.64 12.54 -2.22
C ARG A 44 0.61 12.75 -3.31
N SER A 45 -0.26 13.75 -3.12
CA SER A 45 -1.07 14.28 -4.20
C SER A 45 -0.23 15.20 -5.08
N VAL A 46 -0.52 15.21 -6.38
CA VAL A 46 0.13 16.15 -7.30
C VAL A 46 -0.62 17.48 -7.28
N PRO A 47 0.07 18.63 -7.17
CA PRO A 47 -0.57 19.94 -7.25
C PRO A 47 -1.49 20.08 -8.46
N GLU A 48 -2.59 20.81 -8.30
CA GLU A 48 -3.63 21.02 -9.32
C GLU A 48 -4.48 19.79 -9.68
N PHE A 49 -4.04 18.57 -9.32
CA PHE A 49 -4.74 17.31 -9.58
C PHE A 49 -5.28 16.64 -8.31
N SER A 50 -5.80 17.46 -7.40
CA SER A 50 -6.36 17.03 -6.11
C SER A 50 -7.80 17.53 -5.90
N PRO A 51 -8.73 17.29 -6.84
CA PRO A 51 -10.10 17.78 -6.75
C PRO A 51 -10.80 17.22 -5.50
N ASN A 52 -11.84 17.90 -5.04
CA ASN A 52 -12.69 17.40 -3.95
C ASN A 52 -13.34 16.05 -4.33
N GLN A 53 -13.58 15.19 -3.33
CA GLN A 53 -14.01 13.79 -3.50
C GLN A 53 -12.94 12.95 -4.18
N THR A 54 -11.77 12.92 -3.57
CA THR A 54 -10.67 12.04 -3.97
C THR A 54 -10.16 11.30 -2.75
N TYR A 55 -9.90 10.01 -2.92
CA TYR A 55 -9.23 9.20 -1.92
C TYR A 55 -7.91 8.69 -2.48
N TRP A 56 -6.81 9.03 -1.81
CA TRP A 56 -5.51 8.41 -1.99
C TRP A 56 -5.37 7.41 -0.84
N GLU A 57 -5.78 6.16 -1.08
CA GLU A 57 -5.53 5.08 -0.14
C GLU A 57 -4.02 4.78 -0.16
N ALA A 58 -3.40 4.89 1.02
CA ALA A 58 -1.99 4.60 1.19
C ALA A 58 -1.74 3.11 1.40
N ILE A 59 -2.55 2.49 2.26
CA ILE A 59 -2.39 1.09 2.67
C ILE A 59 -3.78 0.48 2.90
N GLY A 60 -4.20 -0.39 2.00
CA GLY A 60 -5.28 -1.35 2.19
C GLY A 60 -4.72 -2.72 2.53
N TRP A 61 -5.35 -3.43 3.47
CA TRP A 61 -5.01 -4.81 3.83
C TRP A 61 -6.27 -5.65 3.98
N ASN A 62 -6.12 -6.90 4.43
CA ASN A 62 -7.22 -7.89 4.47
C ASN A 62 -8.56 -7.38 5.02
N ASN A 63 -8.54 -6.49 6.01
CA ASN A 63 -9.73 -6.04 6.73
C ASN A 63 -9.65 -4.59 7.18
N GLY A 64 -8.88 -3.74 6.50
CA GLY A 64 -8.91 -2.31 6.74
C GLY A 64 -8.16 -1.49 5.70
N TYR A 65 -8.22 -0.17 5.87
CA TYR A 65 -7.57 0.79 5.00
C TYR A 65 -7.11 2.03 5.76
N LEU A 66 -6.06 2.65 5.24
CA LEU A 66 -5.41 3.85 5.75
C LEU A 66 -5.02 4.76 4.57
N GLY A 67 -5.31 6.05 4.65
CA GLY A 67 -4.92 7.01 3.60
C GLY A 67 -5.37 8.44 3.85
N MET A 68 -5.46 9.24 2.79
CA MET A 68 -5.84 10.65 2.84
C MET A 68 -6.91 11.03 1.81
N GLN A 69 -7.84 11.91 2.17
CA GLN A 69 -8.98 12.30 1.34
C GLN A 69 -9.15 13.82 1.25
N THR A 70 -9.60 14.28 0.08
CA THR A 70 -10.31 15.56 -0.05
C THR A 70 -11.81 15.30 0.02
N TRP A 71 -12.49 15.89 1.01
CA TRP A 71 -13.93 15.71 1.17
C TRP A 71 -14.62 16.98 1.64
N ALA A 72 -15.71 17.37 0.99
CA ALA A 72 -16.45 18.60 1.31
C ALA A 72 -15.55 19.85 1.50
N LYS A 73 -14.48 19.97 0.69
CA LYS A 73 -13.42 21.02 0.80
C LYS A 73 -12.54 20.93 2.05
N THR A 74 -12.70 19.89 2.85
CA THR A 74 -11.79 19.53 3.93
C THR A 74 -10.78 18.49 3.44
N ARG A 75 -9.68 18.39 4.20
CA ARG A 75 -8.62 17.41 3.99
C ARG A 75 -8.52 16.58 5.27
N VAL A 76 -8.46 15.27 5.11
CA VAL A 76 -8.59 14.33 6.22
C VAL A 76 -7.67 13.13 6.00
N PHE A 77 -7.00 12.68 7.05
CA PHE A 77 -6.44 11.33 7.12
C PHE A 77 -7.50 10.39 7.66
N LEU A 78 -7.59 9.19 7.09
CA LEU A 78 -8.62 8.20 7.42
C LEU A 78 -7.96 6.86 7.74
N PHE A 79 -8.37 6.24 8.84
CA PHE A 79 -7.99 4.88 9.23
C PHE A 79 -9.25 4.10 9.59
N SER A 80 -9.52 3.02 8.87
CA SER A 80 -10.73 2.22 8.99
C SER A 80 -10.39 0.74 9.17
N LEU A 81 -11.23 0.06 9.96
CA LEU A 81 -11.21 -1.37 10.16
C LEU A 81 -12.64 -1.91 10.04
N TRP A 82 -12.84 -2.91 9.20
CA TRP A 82 -14.14 -3.59 9.07
C TRP A 82 -14.43 -4.48 10.29
N ASP A 83 -15.71 -4.62 10.60
CA ASP A 83 -16.18 -5.73 11.43
C ASP A 83 -15.91 -7.06 10.71
N ASN A 84 -15.86 -8.14 11.48
CA ASN A 84 -15.78 -9.49 10.94
C ASN A 84 -16.89 -10.39 11.51
N SER A 85 -16.86 -11.67 11.13
CA SER A 85 -17.86 -12.65 11.58
C SER A 85 -17.86 -12.86 13.09
N ASN A 86 -16.76 -12.54 13.76
CA ASN A 86 -16.59 -12.77 15.20
C ASN A 86 -16.91 -11.54 16.04
N GLY A 87 -17.00 -10.36 15.43
CA GLY A 87 -17.57 -9.19 16.08
C GLY A 87 -17.15 -7.86 15.48
N ARG A 88 -17.35 -6.81 16.26
CA ARG A 88 -17.17 -5.43 15.82
C ARG A 88 -15.73 -4.97 15.93
N ALA A 89 -15.30 -4.18 14.95
CA ALA A 89 -14.10 -3.36 15.09
C ALA A 89 -14.32 -2.30 16.18
N THR A 90 -13.35 -2.11 17.06
CA THR A 90 -13.41 -1.16 18.19
C THR A 90 -12.16 -0.29 18.26
N VAL A 91 -12.34 0.94 18.74
CA VAL A 91 -11.23 1.87 18.99
C VAL A 91 -10.55 1.49 20.31
N VAL A 92 -9.24 1.39 20.30
CA VAL A 92 -8.39 1.14 21.48
C VAL A 92 -7.71 2.43 21.91
N GLU A 93 -7.05 3.09 20.95
CA GLU A 93 -6.35 4.36 21.16
C GLU A 93 -6.64 5.28 19.98
N THR A 94 -6.62 6.59 20.23
CA THR A 94 -6.88 7.60 19.20
C THR A 94 -5.99 8.82 19.43
N CYS A 95 -5.56 9.46 18.35
CA CYS A 95 -4.87 10.75 18.46
C CYS A 95 -5.79 11.79 19.11
N LYS A 96 -5.21 12.82 19.75
CA LYS A 96 -5.96 13.80 20.54
C LYS A 96 -6.97 14.60 19.69
N GLU A 97 -6.62 14.86 18.44
CA GLU A 97 -7.40 15.64 17.48
C GLU A 97 -8.29 14.77 16.58
N CYS A 98 -8.28 13.44 16.79
CA CYS A 98 -9.01 12.49 15.97
C CYS A 98 -10.51 12.46 16.34
N VAL A 99 -11.34 12.26 15.32
CA VAL A 99 -12.77 11.96 15.46
C VAL A 99 -13.01 10.51 15.07
N THR A 100 -13.71 9.75 15.91
CA THR A 100 -14.04 8.35 15.64
C THR A 100 -15.52 8.18 15.36
N SER A 101 -15.87 7.33 14.40
CA SER A 101 -17.24 6.93 14.16
C SER A 101 -17.34 5.55 13.51
N ARG A 102 -18.57 5.09 13.32
CA ARG A 102 -18.88 3.84 12.61
C ARG A 102 -19.16 4.15 11.14
N PHE A 103 -18.84 3.21 10.25
CA PHE A 103 -19.18 3.29 8.83
C PHE A 103 -20.07 2.11 8.38
N GLY A 104 -20.68 2.24 7.19
CA GLY A 104 -21.70 1.35 6.62
C GLY A 104 -21.73 1.37 5.08
N ASN A 105 -22.66 0.61 4.48
CA ASN A 105 -22.94 0.47 3.03
C ASN A 105 -21.92 -0.32 2.19
N GLU A 106 -20.66 -0.41 2.62
CA GLU A 106 -19.59 -1.20 2.00
C GLU A 106 -19.12 -2.33 2.96
N GLY A 107 -20.08 -2.88 3.70
CA GLY A 107 -19.83 -3.55 4.98
C GLY A 107 -20.00 -2.57 6.14
N THR A 108 -19.68 -3.01 7.36
CA THR A 108 -19.72 -2.17 8.56
C THR A 108 -18.39 -2.22 9.27
N GLY A 109 -18.05 -1.15 9.98
CA GLY A 109 -16.79 -1.08 10.71
C GLY A 109 -16.63 0.20 11.50
N SER A 110 -15.43 0.40 12.02
CA SER A 110 -15.05 1.58 12.79
C SER A 110 -13.95 2.32 12.05
N HIS A 111 -14.01 3.64 12.05
CA HIS A 111 -12.94 4.48 11.51
C HIS A 111 -12.58 5.60 12.46
N MET A 112 -11.38 6.15 12.27
CA MET A 112 -10.98 7.43 12.82
C MET A 112 -10.51 8.38 11.72
N GLN A 113 -10.71 9.66 11.97
CA GLN A 113 -10.46 10.74 11.04
C GLN A 113 -9.64 11.81 11.75
N TYR A 114 -8.53 12.22 11.13
CA TYR A 114 -7.78 13.40 11.55
C TYR A 114 -7.95 14.49 10.49
N PHE A 115 -8.76 15.50 10.81
CA PHE A 115 -8.99 16.65 9.94
C PHE A 115 -7.77 17.57 9.96
N TYR A 116 -6.83 17.26 9.07
CA TYR A 116 -5.57 17.97 8.93
C TYR A 116 -5.48 18.59 7.52
N PRO A 117 -5.16 19.88 7.39
CA PRO A 117 -5.10 20.59 6.10
C PRO A 117 -3.82 20.24 5.33
N TRP A 118 -3.60 18.95 5.03
CA TRP A 118 -2.42 18.48 4.30
C TRP A 118 -2.31 19.17 2.93
N LEU A 119 -1.08 19.52 2.55
CA LEU A 119 -0.77 20.25 1.33
C LEU A 119 -0.48 19.31 0.16
N ASP A 120 -0.77 19.77 -1.06
CA ASP A 120 -0.34 19.07 -2.27
C ASP A 120 1.17 19.17 -2.46
N GLY A 121 1.76 18.18 -3.12
CA GLY A 121 3.21 18.16 -3.36
C GLY A 121 4.05 17.74 -2.14
N VAL A 122 3.43 17.47 -0.99
CA VAL A 122 4.10 16.99 0.23
C VAL A 122 3.92 15.47 0.36
N ASP A 123 5.00 14.77 0.72
CA ASP A 123 4.99 13.34 1.02
C ASP A 123 4.58 13.11 2.48
N TYR A 124 3.41 12.49 2.67
CA TYR A 124 2.97 12.02 3.98
C TYR A 124 3.29 10.55 4.13
N GLY A 125 3.87 10.17 5.27
CA GLY A 125 4.16 8.78 5.58
C GLY A 125 2.97 8.10 6.25
N PHE A 126 2.72 6.86 5.85
CA PHE A 126 1.70 6.01 6.45
C PHE A 126 2.37 4.70 6.85
N GLN A 127 2.03 4.20 8.03
CA GLN A 127 2.45 2.87 8.47
C GLN A 127 1.30 2.18 9.19
N ILE A 128 1.17 0.87 8.96
CA ILE A 128 0.29 -0.01 9.70
C ILE A 128 1.12 -1.12 10.33
N ASP A 129 0.89 -1.36 11.62
CA ASP A 129 1.46 -2.49 12.36
C ASP A 129 0.34 -3.42 12.83
N TYR A 130 0.62 -4.73 12.81
CA TYR A 130 -0.27 -5.80 13.22
C TYR A 130 0.31 -6.55 14.42
N GLU A 131 -0.52 -6.76 15.43
CA GLU A 131 -0.21 -7.61 16.58
C GLU A 131 -1.41 -8.46 17.00
N GLU A 132 -1.12 -9.62 17.60
CA GLU A 132 -2.12 -10.53 18.17
C GLU A 132 -2.09 -10.36 19.70
N ASP A 133 -3.23 -10.03 20.32
CA ASP A 133 -3.38 -9.86 21.77
C ASP A 133 -4.60 -10.64 22.29
N GLY A 134 -4.35 -11.83 22.82
CA GLY A 134 -5.38 -12.76 23.26
C GLY A 134 -6.37 -13.08 22.14
N ASP A 135 -7.64 -12.72 22.36
CA ASP A 135 -8.73 -12.94 21.39
C ASP A 135 -8.85 -11.81 20.34
N TYR A 136 -7.90 -10.86 20.28
CA TYR A 136 -7.98 -9.71 19.38
C TYR A 136 -6.82 -9.64 18.40
N LEU A 137 -7.14 -9.13 17.21
CA LEU A 137 -6.17 -8.60 16.26
C LEU A 137 -6.14 -7.08 16.43
N ILE A 138 -4.97 -6.50 16.68
CA ILE A 138 -4.79 -5.07 16.88
C ILE A 138 -3.99 -4.51 15.70
N TYR A 139 -4.47 -3.37 15.20
CA TYR A 139 -3.91 -2.64 14.09
C TYR A 139 -3.53 -1.23 14.58
N THR A 140 -2.24 -0.91 14.55
CA THR A 140 -1.72 0.40 14.95
C THR A 140 -1.35 1.20 13.72
N ALA A 141 -2.06 2.30 13.47
CA ALA A 141 -1.74 3.22 12.39
C ALA A 141 -0.82 4.34 12.89
N GLN A 142 0.21 4.65 12.10
CA GLN A 142 1.10 5.78 12.30
C GLN A 142 1.00 6.72 11.09
N LEU A 143 1.18 8.01 11.33
CA LEU A 143 1.29 9.05 10.31
C LEU A 143 2.61 9.78 10.44
N ARG A 144 3.27 10.10 9.32
CA ARG A 144 4.42 10.99 9.26
C ARG A 144 4.00 12.32 8.67
N ILE A 145 4.15 13.39 9.45
CA ILE A 145 3.89 14.78 9.06
C ILE A 145 5.13 15.57 9.46
N ASP A 146 5.64 16.41 8.55
CA ASP A 146 6.87 17.20 8.77
C ASP A 146 8.06 16.34 9.26
N ASP A 147 8.21 15.16 8.66
CA ASP A 147 9.21 14.14 8.99
C ASP A 147 9.14 13.55 10.41
N GLU A 148 8.10 13.88 11.18
CA GLU A 148 7.85 13.32 12.51
C GLU A 148 6.75 12.25 12.45
N TRP A 149 7.03 11.08 13.01
CA TRP A 149 6.06 10.01 13.16
C TRP A 149 5.22 10.23 14.42
N MET A 150 3.90 10.14 14.26
CA MET A 150 2.93 10.15 15.34
C MET A 150 1.99 8.94 15.23
N GLN A 151 1.55 8.44 16.39
CA GLN A 151 0.50 7.44 16.41
C GLN A 151 -0.83 8.08 16.04
N PHE A 152 -1.40 7.61 14.94
CA PHE A 152 -2.73 8.04 14.50
C PHE A 152 -3.80 7.39 15.38
N GLY A 153 -3.67 6.09 15.61
CA GLY A 153 -4.45 5.38 16.62
C GLY A 153 -4.39 3.87 16.47
N LYS A 154 -5.19 3.18 17.29
CA LYS A 154 -5.28 1.72 17.32
C LYS A 154 -6.72 1.27 17.21
N LEU A 155 -6.98 0.41 16.23
CA LEU A 155 -8.26 -0.30 16.08
C LEU A 155 -8.02 -1.78 16.33
N ARG A 156 -9.02 -2.47 16.88
CA ARG A 156 -8.97 -3.93 17.05
C ARG A 156 -10.25 -4.59 16.61
N VAL A 157 -10.17 -5.87 16.26
CA VAL A 157 -11.32 -6.72 16.00
C VAL A 157 -11.08 -8.09 16.65
N ILE A 158 -12.15 -8.81 16.97
CA ILE A 158 -12.03 -10.18 17.52
C ILE A 158 -11.36 -11.07 16.49
N ASN A 159 -10.40 -11.87 16.92
CA ASN A 159 -9.61 -12.75 16.09
C ASN A 159 -10.51 -13.71 15.32
N ASP A 160 -10.49 -13.60 13.99
CA ASP A 160 -11.16 -14.47 13.01
C ASP A 160 -10.21 -15.49 12.39
N ASN A 161 -9.09 -15.74 13.08
CA ASN A 161 -8.06 -16.72 12.76
C ASN A 161 -7.46 -16.51 11.36
N LEU A 162 -7.29 -15.25 10.96
CA LEU A 162 -6.50 -14.89 9.79
C LEU A 162 -5.01 -15.19 10.06
N ASN A 163 -4.59 -16.42 9.74
CA ASN A 163 -3.19 -16.86 9.76
C ASN A 163 -2.29 -16.09 8.77
N SER A 164 -2.79 -15.07 8.08
CA SER A 164 -2.09 -14.28 7.07
C SER A 164 -1.45 -12.98 7.60
N GLY A 165 -1.71 -12.58 8.85
CA GLY A 165 -1.32 -11.26 9.34
C GLY A 165 -1.99 -10.15 8.52
N LEU A 166 -1.22 -9.16 8.06
CA LEU A 166 -1.73 -8.12 7.16
C LEU A 166 -2.09 -8.66 5.75
N GLY A 167 -1.60 -9.84 5.36
CA GLY A 167 -1.93 -10.52 4.11
C GLY A 167 -1.34 -9.88 2.85
N TYR A 168 -2.02 -8.90 2.27
CA TYR A 168 -1.56 -8.19 1.08
C TYR A 168 -1.72 -6.68 1.27
N PHE A 169 -1.03 -5.91 0.43
CA PHE A 169 -1.13 -4.46 0.47
C PHE A 169 -1.63 -3.95 -0.89
N ASP A 170 -2.83 -3.36 -0.86
CA ASP A 170 -3.38 -2.59 -1.96
C ASP A 170 -3.20 -1.10 -1.68
N GLN A 171 -3.10 -0.31 -2.74
CA GLN A 171 -3.09 1.14 -2.69
C GLN A 171 -3.97 1.59 -3.83
N PHE A 172 -4.75 2.66 -3.68
CA PHE A 172 -5.56 3.11 -4.79
C PHE A 172 -5.79 4.61 -4.83
N LEU A 173 -6.05 5.09 -6.04
CA LEU A 173 -6.56 6.41 -6.32
C LEU A 173 -8.03 6.27 -6.71
N GLU A 174 -8.92 6.88 -5.94
CA GLU A 174 -10.36 6.74 -6.15
C GLU A 174 -11.09 8.08 -6.23
N ASN A 175 -12.11 8.10 -7.08
CA ASN A 175 -13.21 9.04 -7.10
C ASN A 175 -14.48 8.30 -6.59
N PRO A 176 -14.71 8.26 -5.26
CA PRO A 176 -15.62 7.28 -4.66
C PRO A 176 -17.07 7.50 -5.10
N GLN A 177 -17.43 8.77 -5.29
CA GLN A 177 -18.78 9.15 -5.70
C GLN A 177 -18.93 9.28 -7.23
N GLY A 178 -17.86 9.20 -8.02
CA GLY A 178 -17.93 9.37 -9.47
C GLY A 178 -18.57 10.69 -9.97
N LEU A 179 -18.84 11.66 -9.08
CA LEU A 179 -19.61 12.87 -9.38
C LEU A 179 -18.72 13.99 -9.94
N ASN A 180 -17.48 14.07 -9.47
CA ASN A 180 -16.51 15.07 -9.89
C ASN A 180 -15.55 14.48 -10.92
N ASN A 181 -15.49 15.07 -12.11
CA ASN A 181 -14.63 14.62 -13.22
C ASN A 181 -13.30 15.39 -13.31
N GLY A 182 -12.87 16.07 -12.24
CA GLY A 182 -11.54 16.66 -12.16
C GLY A 182 -10.46 15.57 -12.21
N MET A 183 -9.36 15.86 -12.89
CA MET A 183 -8.22 14.95 -12.95
C MET A 183 -7.64 14.75 -11.55
N ARG A 184 -7.35 13.49 -11.22
CA ARG A 184 -6.73 13.09 -9.96
C ARG A 184 -5.40 12.46 -10.25
N VAL A 185 -4.37 12.84 -9.51
CA VAL A 185 -3.06 12.19 -9.60
C VAL A 185 -2.47 12.02 -8.20
N GLY A 186 -1.89 10.85 -7.96
CA GLY A 186 -1.12 10.56 -6.76
C GLY A 186 0.18 9.84 -7.07
N VAL A 187 1.12 9.90 -6.13
CA VAL A 187 2.40 9.19 -6.18
C VAL A 187 2.55 8.37 -4.90
N TRP A 188 2.91 7.10 -5.05
CA TRP A 188 3.21 6.16 -3.95
C TRP A 188 4.68 5.75 -4.04
N SER A 189 5.42 5.97 -2.95
CA SER A 189 6.87 5.77 -2.90
C SER A 189 7.30 5.19 -1.55
N LYS A 190 8.60 4.83 -1.42
CA LYS A 190 9.21 4.31 -0.18
C LYS A 190 8.44 3.16 0.48
N GLN A 191 7.81 2.32 -0.35
CA GLN A 191 7.06 1.16 0.11
C GLN A 191 8.02 0.16 0.76
N ALA A 192 7.76 -0.19 2.02
CA ALA A 192 8.56 -1.16 2.75
C ALA A 192 7.69 -1.99 3.70
N TYR A 193 8.13 -3.22 3.99
CA TYR A 193 7.37 -4.17 4.79
C TYR A 193 8.26 -4.91 5.80
N LYS A 194 7.61 -5.52 6.79
CA LYS A 194 8.19 -6.49 7.71
C LYS A 194 7.33 -7.74 7.77
N HIS A 195 7.98 -8.89 7.85
CA HIS A 195 7.36 -10.14 8.27
C HIS A 195 7.70 -10.47 9.72
N ASN A 196 6.89 -11.35 10.30
CA ASN A 196 7.10 -11.85 11.65
C ASN A 196 8.53 -12.40 11.82
N GLY A 197 9.19 -11.99 12.91
CA GLY A 197 10.58 -12.35 13.23
C GLY A 197 11.65 -11.59 12.43
N SER A 198 11.29 -10.70 11.49
CA SER A 198 12.27 -9.87 10.79
C SER A 198 12.88 -8.81 11.71
N LYS A 199 14.19 -8.59 11.57
CA LYS A 199 14.90 -7.43 12.13
C LYS A 199 14.98 -6.24 11.16
N TYR A 200 14.72 -6.49 9.87
CA TYR A 200 14.91 -5.53 8.79
C TYR A 200 13.57 -5.12 8.18
N TRP A 201 13.51 -3.87 7.74
CA TRP A 201 12.52 -3.42 6.77
C TRP A 201 13.00 -3.83 5.37
N TYR A 202 12.11 -4.41 4.59
CA TYR A 202 12.38 -4.80 3.22
C TYR A 202 11.65 -3.86 2.27
N PRO A 203 12.33 -3.29 1.27
CA PRO A 203 11.64 -2.51 0.26
C PRO A 203 10.74 -3.40 -0.60
N SER A 204 9.60 -2.85 -1.01
CA SER A 204 8.84 -3.43 -2.12
C SER A 204 9.66 -3.33 -3.40
N LEU A 205 9.48 -4.30 -4.30
CA LEU A 205 10.24 -4.39 -5.54
C LEU A 205 9.47 -3.82 -6.75
N GLY A 206 8.33 -3.17 -6.49
CA GLY A 206 7.48 -2.57 -7.50
C GLY A 206 6.01 -2.77 -7.17
N GLY A 207 5.16 -2.57 -8.18
CA GLY A 207 3.73 -2.69 -8.02
C GLY A 207 3.04 -3.26 -9.25
N SER A 208 1.92 -3.96 -9.04
CA SER A 208 1.05 -4.42 -10.11
C SER A 208 -0.17 -3.53 -10.19
N VAL A 209 -0.26 -2.74 -11.27
CA VAL A 209 -1.34 -1.79 -11.46
C VAL A 209 -2.55 -2.47 -12.10
N THR A 210 -3.72 -2.23 -11.52
CA THR A 210 -5.01 -2.65 -12.05
C THR A 210 -6.04 -1.53 -11.91
N TYR A 211 -7.23 -1.67 -12.49
CA TYR A 211 -8.24 -0.63 -12.47
C TYR A 211 -9.65 -1.20 -12.63
N THR A 212 -10.62 -0.60 -11.95
CA THR A 212 -12.05 -0.96 -12.15
C THR A 212 -12.63 -0.16 -13.30
N TYR A 213 -12.61 1.17 -13.17
CA TYR A 213 -13.11 2.10 -14.17
C TYR A 213 -12.39 3.44 -14.02
N PRO A 214 -11.42 3.78 -14.87
CA PRO A 214 -10.62 5.00 -14.70
C PRO A 214 -11.32 6.28 -15.20
N GLY A 215 -12.49 6.11 -15.83
CA GLY A 215 -13.40 7.15 -16.29
C GLY A 215 -13.77 7.04 -17.79
N PRO A 216 -14.91 7.60 -18.22
CA PRO A 216 -15.53 7.23 -19.51
C PRO A 216 -14.81 7.74 -20.75
N ASN A 217 -14.26 8.96 -20.72
CA ASN A 217 -13.93 9.72 -21.94
C ASN A 217 -12.65 10.56 -21.78
N GLY A 218 -11.72 10.11 -20.93
CA GLY A 218 -10.64 10.94 -20.42
C GLY A 218 -9.22 10.38 -20.55
N THR A 219 -8.27 11.19 -20.12
CA THR A 219 -6.86 10.83 -19.90
C THR A 219 -6.70 10.17 -18.52
N TRP A 220 -5.97 9.08 -18.48
CA TRP A 220 -5.69 8.33 -17.26
C TRP A 220 -4.50 7.40 -17.49
N GLY A 221 -3.94 6.87 -16.42
CA GLY A 221 -2.81 5.97 -16.54
C GLY A 221 -2.01 5.81 -15.26
N ALA A 222 -0.94 5.04 -15.39
CA ALA A 222 0.06 4.86 -14.35
C ALA A 222 1.47 4.86 -14.96
N GLY A 223 2.48 5.07 -14.14
CA GLY A 223 3.87 5.03 -14.57
C GLY A 223 4.84 5.20 -13.44
N PHE A 224 6.13 5.27 -13.79
CA PHE A 224 7.19 5.48 -12.83
C PHE A 224 7.34 6.95 -12.44
N ALA A 225 7.64 7.19 -11.17
CA ALA A 225 8.14 8.44 -10.61
C ALA A 225 9.46 8.18 -9.85
N ASP A 226 10.12 9.24 -9.41
CA ASP A 226 11.29 9.22 -8.52
C ASP A 226 12.35 8.18 -8.94
N ASP A 227 12.96 8.36 -10.12
CA ASP A 227 13.97 7.45 -10.68
C ASP A 227 13.55 5.97 -10.67
N LYS A 228 12.27 5.70 -10.94
CA LYS A 228 11.64 4.37 -10.92
C LYS A 228 11.66 3.70 -9.54
N THR A 229 11.55 4.49 -8.48
CA THR A 229 11.34 4.00 -7.10
C THR A 229 9.94 4.31 -6.56
N ALA A 230 9.10 4.93 -7.39
CA ALA A 230 7.72 5.28 -7.09
C ALA A 230 6.79 5.00 -8.27
N ILE A 231 5.50 4.79 -7.99
CA ILE A 231 4.45 4.68 -9.00
C ILE A 231 3.52 5.88 -8.87
N TRP A 232 3.26 6.56 -9.99
CA TRP A 232 2.14 7.48 -10.07
C TRP A 232 0.92 6.78 -10.67
N MET A 233 -0.26 7.16 -10.20
CA MET A 233 -1.56 6.75 -10.75
C MET A 233 -2.41 7.98 -11.04
N SER A 234 -3.23 7.91 -12.08
CA SER A 234 -4.13 9.00 -12.47
C SER A 234 -5.46 8.50 -13.02
N ILE A 235 -6.53 9.22 -12.70
CA ILE A 235 -7.88 8.98 -13.19
C ILE A 235 -8.56 10.31 -13.54
N ASN A 236 -9.66 10.25 -14.29
CA ASN A 236 -10.53 11.40 -14.55
C ASN A 236 -9.90 12.59 -15.30
N GLY A 237 -8.80 12.42 -16.04
CA GLY A 237 -8.24 13.48 -16.87
C GLY A 237 -9.15 13.89 -18.02
N PRO A 238 -9.14 15.16 -18.47
CA PRO A 238 -9.93 15.59 -19.63
C PRO A 238 -9.41 14.96 -20.93
N ALA A 239 -10.27 14.84 -21.93
CA ALA A 239 -9.87 14.38 -23.27
C ALA A 239 -8.84 15.34 -23.89
N GLY A 240 -7.79 14.79 -24.53
CA GLY A 240 -6.77 15.58 -25.23
C GLY A 240 -5.67 16.17 -24.34
N TYR A 241 -5.68 15.89 -23.03
CA TYR A 241 -4.54 16.18 -22.16
C TYR A 241 -3.53 15.04 -22.22
N ASP A 242 -2.26 15.32 -22.50
CA ASP A 242 -1.23 14.29 -22.68
C ASP A 242 -0.51 13.91 -21.38
N GLY A 243 -0.57 14.76 -20.35
CA GLY A 243 0.06 14.49 -19.06
C GLY A 243 -0.60 13.31 -18.34
N TYR A 244 0.22 12.45 -17.73
CA TYR A 244 -0.24 11.27 -17.00
C TYR A 244 -1.17 10.32 -17.81
N ASN A 245 -0.95 10.22 -19.13
CA ASN A 245 -1.81 9.45 -20.05
C ASN A 245 -1.19 8.12 -20.50
N ASN A 246 -0.66 7.33 -19.57
CA ASN A 246 -0.09 6.02 -19.88
C ASN A 246 -1.02 4.90 -19.41
N LYS A 247 -1.90 4.42 -20.30
CA LYS A 247 -2.95 3.45 -19.96
C LYS A 247 -2.36 2.05 -19.76
N PRO A 248 -2.31 1.53 -18.52
CA PRO A 248 -1.79 0.19 -18.29
C PRO A 248 -2.77 -0.88 -18.80
N ILE A 249 -2.26 -2.08 -19.04
CA ILE A 249 -3.10 -3.28 -19.08
C ILE A 249 -3.47 -3.73 -17.66
N GLN A 250 -4.53 -4.51 -17.51
CA GLN A 250 -4.91 -5.12 -16.21
C GLN A 250 -3.74 -5.90 -15.61
N TRP A 251 -3.40 -5.63 -14.35
CA TRP A 251 -2.28 -6.21 -13.61
C TRP A 251 -0.90 -5.97 -14.23
N GLN A 252 -0.71 -4.83 -14.90
CA GLN A 252 0.59 -4.47 -15.45
C GLN A 252 1.63 -4.32 -14.35
N TRP A 253 2.75 -5.02 -14.52
CA TRP A 253 3.88 -5.00 -13.60
C TRP A 253 4.76 -3.76 -13.83
N TYR A 254 5.06 -3.04 -12.75
CA TYR A 254 5.97 -1.90 -12.71
C TYR A 254 7.12 -2.22 -11.74
N PRO A 255 8.21 -2.86 -12.20
CA PRO A 255 9.35 -3.17 -11.36
C PRO A 255 10.10 -1.90 -10.97
N TYR A 256 10.43 -1.77 -9.70
CA TYR A 256 11.31 -0.70 -9.24
C TYR A 256 12.76 -0.95 -9.61
N ASP A 257 13.47 0.15 -9.77
CA ASP A 257 14.92 0.12 -9.95
C ASP A 257 15.58 -0.20 -8.61
N ALA A 258 16.07 -1.44 -8.49
CA ALA A 258 16.72 -1.93 -7.29
C ALA A 258 18.00 -1.16 -6.94
N ASP A 259 18.72 -0.64 -7.95
CA ASP A 259 19.89 0.18 -7.73
C ASP A 259 19.48 1.50 -7.06
N ASN A 260 18.46 2.18 -7.56
CA ASN A 260 17.97 3.42 -6.96
C ASN A 260 17.32 3.19 -5.58
N LEU A 261 16.76 2.01 -5.33
CA LEU A 261 16.22 1.62 -4.02
C LEU A 261 17.28 1.27 -2.96
N GLY A 262 18.56 1.23 -3.32
CA GLY A 262 19.59 0.84 -2.33
C GLY A 262 19.72 -0.66 -2.10
N ILE A 263 19.13 -1.51 -2.94
CA ILE A 263 19.12 -2.97 -2.76
C ILE A 263 20.39 -3.60 -3.34
N ASP A 264 21.02 -4.46 -2.55
CA ASP A 264 22.05 -5.39 -2.99
C ASP A 264 21.41 -6.66 -3.54
N ILE A 265 21.63 -6.98 -4.81
CA ILE A 265 21.10 -8.17 -5.49
C ILE A 265 22.26 -9.09 -5.88
N VAL A 266 22.20 -10.32 -5.38
CA VAL A 266 23.11 -11.41 -5.76
C VAL A 266 22.34 -12.46 -6.54
N VAL A 267 22.87 -12.91 -7.67
CA VAL A 267 22.25 -13.99 -8.44
C VAL A 267 22.78 -15.35 -7.96
N ALA A 268 21.85 -16.24 -7.60
CA ALA A 268 22.13 -17.61 -7.21
C ALA A 268 22.93 -18.35 -8.29
N ASN A 269 23.78 -19.28 -7.86
CA ASN A 269 24.64 -20.06 -8.74
C ASN A 269 24.61 -21.56 -8.38
N GLN A 270 25.47 -22.35 -9.01
CA GLN A 270 25.48 -23.80 -8.81
C GLN A 270 25.90 -24.22 -7.38
N THR A 271 26.71 -23.40 -6.71
CA THR A 271 27.21 -23.67 -5.35
C THR A 271 26.31 -23.07 -4.26
N ASP A 272 25.62 -21.97 -4.58
CA ASP A 272 24.65 -21.32 -3.69
C ASP A 272 23.35 -21.07 -4.45
N ARG A 273 22.38 -21.98 -4.25
CA ARG A 273 21.06 -21.94 -4.88
C ARG A 273 20.03 -21.15 -4.07
N ARG A 274 20.46 -20.36 -3.08
CA ARG A 274 19.54 -19.64 -2.20
C ARG A 274 18.89 -18.46 -2.93
N CYS A 275 17.65 -18.14 -2.57
CA CYS A 275 16.91 -16.99 -3.06
C CYS A 275 16.02 -16.38 -1.97
N GLY A 276 15.54 -15.16 -2.21
CA GLY A 276 14.86 -14.34 -1.20
C GLY A 276 15.84 -13.51 -0.38
N TRP A 277 15.35 -12.91 0.70
CA TRP A 277 16.15 -12.02 1.54
C TRP A 277 17.09 -12.77 2.50
N PHE A 278 18.36 -12.37 2.51
CA PHE A 278 19.39 -12.80 3.46
C PHE A 278 19.96 -11.59 4.18
N GLY A 279 19.44 -11.33 5.38
CA GLY A 279 19.69 -10.06 6.04
C GLY A 279 19.07 -8.94 5.22
N ASP A 280 19.88 -8.09 4.64
CA ASP A 280 19.54 -6.94 3.79
C ASP A 280 19.97 -7.13 2.32
N VAL A 281 20.37 -8.34 1.92
CA VAL A 281 20.72 -8.71 0.55
C VAL A 281 19.61 -9.54 -0.08
N MET A 282 19.18 -9.19 -1.28
CA MET A 282 18.24 -9.98 -2.07
C MET A 282 19.01 -11.00 -2.92
N HIS A 283 18.70 -12.29 -2.74
CA HIS A 283 19.20 -13.32 -3.62
C HIS A 283 18.15 -13.68 -4.68
N GLN A 284 18.53 -13.60 -5.96
CA GLN A 284 17.64 -13.89 -7.09
C GLN A 284 18.03 -15.18 -7.79
N CYS A 285 17.05 -15.84 -8.40
CA CYS A 285 17.31 -16.99 -9.24
C CYS A 285 17.81 -16.58 -10.63
N GLN A 286 18.58 -17.46 -11.26
CA GLN A 286 18.94 -17.29 -12.67
C GLN A 286 17.68 -17.25 -13.55
N PRO A 287 17.71 -16.57 -14.71
CA PRO A 287 16.59 -16.55 -15.64
C PRO A 287 16.03 -17.95 -15.93
N GLY A 288 14.71 -18.10 -15.89
CA GLY A 288 14.04 -19.40 -16.06
C GLY A 288 13.97 -20.31 -14.82
N TYR A 289 14.50 -19.88 -13.66
CA TYR A 289 14.36 -20.59 -12.37
C TYR A 289 13.38 -19.85 -11.45
N CYS A 290 12.63 -20.62 -10.65
CA CYS A 290 11.70 -20.10 -9.65
C CYS A 290 12.33 -20.13 -8.26
N CYS A 291 11.99 -19.15 -7.42
CA CYS A 291 12.32 -19.14 -6.00
C CYS A 291 11.21 -19.84 -5.21
N SER A 292 11.52 -20.98 -4.59
CA SER A 292 10.57 -21.68 -3.73
C SER A 292 10.30 -20.89 -2.45
N SER A 293 9.17 -21.17 -1.78
CA SER A 293 8.86 -20.64 -0.44
C SER A 293 9.91 -21.03 0.63
N TYR A 294 10.77 -22.01 0.34
CA TYR A 294 11.87 -22.42 1.20
C TYR A 294 13.17 -21.65 0.92
N GLY A 295 13.16 -20.70 -0.02
CA GLY A 295 14.31 -19.85 -0.36
C GLY A 295 15.37 -20.58 -1.19
N TYR A 296 14.94 -21.43 -2.13
CA TYR A 296 15.85 -22.11 -3.08
C TYR A 296 15.39 -21.96 -4.53
N CYS A 297 16.36 -21.85 -5.44
CA CYS A 297 16.13 -21.78 -6.87
C CYS A 297 15.99 -23.17 -7.50
N GLY A 298 14.98 -23.37 -8.34
CA GLY A 298 14.79 -24.58 -9.13
C GLY A 298 13.75 -24.41 -10.24
N THR A 299 13.57 -25.45 -11.06
CA THR A 299 12.70 -25.40 -12.25
C THR A 299 11.50 -26.35 -12.17
N THR A 300 11.44 -27.22 -11.17
CA THR A 300 10.30 -28.15 -11.00
C THR A 300 9.13 -27.48 -10.30
N ASP A 301 7.95 -28.10 -10.37
CA ASP A 301 6.75 -27.63 -9.69
C ASP A 301 6.96 -27.38 -8.19
N ALA A 302 7.85 -28.14 -7.53
CA ALA A 302 8.17 -27.92 -6.12
C ALA A 302 8.78 -26.54 -5.83
N TYR A 303 9.40 -25.92 -6.84
CA TYR A 303 9.97 -24.58 -6.76
C TYR A 303 9.03 -23.53 -7.35
N CYS A 304 8.34 -23.88 -8.44
CA CYS A 304 7.55 -22.94 -9.23
C CYS A 304 6.08 -22.82 -8.81
N LYS A 305 5.52 -23.81 -8.11
CA LYS A 305 4.10 -23.82 -7.74
C LYS A 305 3.87 -22.83 -6.59
N GLY A 306 3.06 -21.81 -6.85
CA GLY A 306 2.75 -20.78 -5.85
C GLY A 306 3.84 -19.71 -5.72
N SER A 307 5.06 -19.94 -6.23
CA SER A 307 5.96 -18.83 -6.51
C SER A 307 5.33 -18.02 -7.64
N THR A 308 5.05 -16.76 -7.39
CA THR A 308 4.83 -15.85 -8.51
C THR A 308 6.12 -15.88 -9.34
N LYS A 309 6.00 -16.05 -10.67
CA LYS A 309 7.09 -15.76 -11.61
C LYS A 309 7.34 -14.24 -11.63
N LEU A 310 7.55 -13.66 -10.46
CA LEU A 310 8.30 -12.43 -10.36
C LEU A 310 9.74 -12.88 -10.57
N GLU A 311 10.07 -13.15 -11.84
CA GLU A 311 11.43 -12.90 -12.28
C GLU A 311 11.65 -11.45 -11.88
N TYR A 312 12.38 -11.28 -10.78
CA TYR A 312 12.88 -9.98 -10.42
C TYR A 312 13.89 -9.67 -11.52
N ASP A 313 13.43 -9.17 -12.66
CA ASP A 313 14.23 -8.78 -13.82
C ASP A 313 15.15 -7.59 -13.51
N ALA A 314 15.31 -7.24 -12.23
CA ALA A 314 16.30 -6.31 -11.77
C ALA A 314 17.69 -6.92 -12.00
N PRO A 315 18.59 -6.21 -12.69
CA PRO A 315 19.95 -6.69 -12.90
C PRO A 315 20.66 -6.92 -11.56
N ALA A 316 21.64 -7.82 -11.55
CA ALA A 316 22.52 -8.00 -10.41
C ALA A 316 23.17 -6.66 -10.03
N THR A 317 23.15 -6.29 -8.75
CA THR A 317 23.72 -5.02 -8.30
C THR A 317 25.07 -5.27 -7.63
N ASN A 318 26.04 -4.41 -7.92
CA ASN A 318 27.44 -4.59 -7.52
C ASN A 318 27.88 -3.55 -6.47
N ARG A 319 27.09 -3.36 -5.42
CA ARG A 319 27.46 -2.44 -4.33
C ARG A 319 28.29 -3.11 -3.23
N ARG A 320 28.07 -4.40 -2.92
CA ARG A 320 28.88 -5.18 -1.96
C ARG A 320 30.18 -5.80 -2.47
N SER A 321 30.45 -5.77 -3.78
CA SER A 321 31.69 -6.37 -4.34
C SER A 321 32.99 -5.70 -3.86
N GLN A 322 32.90 -4.62 -3.06
CA GLN A 322 34.05 -4.03 -2.35
C GLN A 322 34.29 -4.57 -0.93
N VAL A 323 33.42 -5.42 -0.37
CA VAL A 323 33.75 -6.11 0.89
C VAL A 323 34.63 -7.30 0.57
N LYS A 324 35.92 -7.05 0.38
CA LYS A 324 36.96 -8.06 0.62
C LYS A 324 36.63 -8.68 1.98
N LYS A 325 36.36 -9.99 1.99
CA LYS A 325 36.31 -10.82 3.20
C LYS A 325 37.60 -10.57 3.99
N THR A 326 37.57 -9.59 4.88
CA THR A 326 38.52 -9.51 5.97
C THR A 326 37.74 -10.02 7.16
N ALA A 327 37.95 -11.30 7.42
CA ALA A 327 37.55 -11.91 8.67
C ALA A 327 38.04 -11.03 9.82
N LYS A 328 37.13 -10.71 10.75
CA LYS A 328 37.35 -10.92 12.17
C LYS A 328 36.03 -10.78 12.92
N ALA A 329 35.73 -11.82 13.69
CA ALA A 329 34.75 -11.79 14.76
C ALA A 329 35.19 -10.80 15.84
N GLN A 330 34.21 -10.11 16.41
CA GLN A 330 34.22 -9.69 17.81
C GLN A 330 32.81 -9.76 18.37
#